data_AF-A0A0R0JU24-F1
#
_entry.id   AF-A0A0R0JU24-F1
#
_cell.length_a   1.000
_cell.length_b   1.000
_cell.length_c   1.000
_cell.angle_alpha   90.00
_cell.angle_beta   90.00
_cell.angle_gamma   90.00
#
_symmetry.space_group_name_H-M   'P 1'
#
loop_
_entity.id
_entity.type
_entity.pdbx_description
1 polymer ?
#
loop_
_entity_poly.entity_id
_entity_poly.type
_entity_poly.pdbx_seq_one_letter_code
_entity_poly.pdbx_strand_id
1 'polypeptide(L)'
;MCSHAPSEKGAVGAFGDIGMNFQARTTRTTRFTTFCSLDATNDPKENTPIELSYPAFPTSLDINKIRDILPHRFPFLLVDRVIEHNPGVSAVAIKNVTINDNFFPGHFPERPIMPGVLMV
;
A
#
# COMPACT_ATOMS: atom_id res chain seq x y z
N MET A 1 -37.07 -9.19 -14.70
CA MET A 1 -36.39 -10.46 -14.44
C MET A 1 -34.95 -10.14 -14.07
N CYS A 2 -34.64 -9.99 -12.79
CA CYS A 2 -33.28 -9.80 -12.30
C CYS A 2 -32.79 -11.15 -11.74
N SER A 3 -31.70 -11.67 -12.30
CA SER A 3 -31.07 -12.91 -11.87
C SER A 3 -29.76 -12.55 -11.18
N HIS A 4 -29.72 -12.71 -9.86
CA HIS A 4 -28.48 -12.73 -9.06
C HIS A 4 -27.73 -14.04 -9.31
N ALA A 5 -26.40 -13.96 -9.40
CA ALA A 5 -25.49 -15.10 -9.30
C ALA A 5 -24.56 -14.88 -8.09
N PRO A 6 -24.32 -15.90 -7.24
CA PRO A 6 -23.33 -15.83 -6.16
C PRO A 6 -21.99 -16.45 -6.57
N SER A 7 -20.88 -15.82 -6.14
CA SER A 7 -19.50 -16.28 -6.33
C SER A 7 -19.06 -17.22 -5.21
N GLU A 8 -18.65 -18.43 -5.57
CA GLU A 8 -18.04 -19.44 -4.69
C GLU A 8 -16.61 -19.07 -4.26
N LYS A 9 -16.22 -19.54 -3.07
CA LYS A 9 -14.86 -19.57 -2.53
C LYS A 9 -14.32 -21.00 -2.56
N GLY A 10 -13.06 -21.16 -2.95
CA GLY A 10 -12.26 -22.40 -2.82
C GLY A 10 -10.99 -22.25 -3.66
N ALA A 11 -9.84 -22.82 -3.37
CA ALA A 11 -9.37 -23.66 -2.29
C ALA A 11 -7.82 -23.57 -2.29
N VAL A 12 -7.20 -23.80 -1.14
CA VAL A 12 -5.75 -23.84 -0.93
C VAL A 12 -5.19 -25.15 -1.47
N GLY A 13 -4.11 -25.11 -2.26
CA GLY A 13 -3.40 -26.27 -2.78
C GLY A 13 -1.91 -26.21 -2.48
N ALA A 14 -1.42 -27.21 -1.76
CA ALA A 14 -0.01 -27.44 -1.41
C ALA A 14 0.68 -28.33 -2.47
N PHE A 15 1.92 -27.99 -2.80
CA PHE A 15 2.92 -28.80 -3.52
C PHE A 15 4.27 -28.29 -2.97
N GLY A 16 5.23 -29.07 -2.46
CA GLY A 16 5.58 -30.46 -2.68
C GLY A 16 7.10 -30.48 -2.95
N ASP A 17 7.90 -30.80 -1.92
CA ASP A 17 9.37 -30.85 -1.96
C ASP A 17 9.91 -31.98 -2.84
N ILE A 18 10.90 -31.68 -3.70
CA ILE A 18 11.75 -32.67 -4.35
C ILE A 18 13.20 -32.15 -4.43
N GLY A 19 14.10 -32.81 -3.69
CA GLY A 19 15.29 -33.44 -4.27
C GLY A 19 16.61 -32.65 -4.44
N MET A 20 17.46 -32.76 -3.42
CA MET A 20 18.87 -33.22 -3.43
C MET A 20 19.92 -32.74 -4.46
N ASN A 21 20.98 -32.15 -3.90
CA ASN A 21 22.42 -32.38 -4.10
C ASN A 21 23.05 -32.25 -5.50
N PHE A 22 23.91 -31.24 -5.68
CA PHE A 22 25.16 -31.43 -6.42
C PHE A 22 26.30 -30.51 -5.96
N GLN A 23 27.52 -31.01 -6.12
CA GLN A 23 28.74 -30.72 -5.37
C GLN A 23 29.46 -29.42 -5.76
N ALA A 24 30.22 -28.92 -4.78
CA ALA A 24 31.13 -27.79 -4.85
C ALA A 24 32.26 -27.96 -5.89
N ARG A 25 32.62 -26.87 -6.59
CA ARG A 25 33.99 -26.67 -7.07
C ARG A 25 34.39 -25.20 -7.11
N THR A 26 35.35 -24.89 -6.25
CA THR A 26 36.07 -23.65 -6.04
C THR A 26 36.73 -23.09 -7.31
N THR A 27 36.45 -21.83 -7.65
CA THR A 27 37.40 -20.96 -8.37
C THR A 27 37.43 -19.59 -7.70
N ARG A 28 38.62 -19.21 -7.24
CA ARG A 28 38.96 -17.93 -6.61
C ARG A 28 38.70 -16.79 -7.60
N THR A 29 37.84 -15.86 -7.25
CA THR A 29 37.81 -14.51 -7.86
C THR A 29 37.40 -13.53 -6.78
N THR A 30 38.26 -12.55 -6.53
CA THR A 30 38.11 -11.45 -5.60
C THR A 30 36.83 -10.67 -5.91
N ARG A 31 35.78 -10.89 -5.11
CA ARG A 31 34.57 -10.09 -5.12
C ARG A 31 34.37 -9.56 -3.71
N PHE A 32 34.23 -8.24 -3.60
CA PHE A 32 33.70 -7.58 -2.40
C PHE A 32 32.35 -8.24 -2.08
N THR A 33 32.34 -9.19 -1.16
CA THR A 33 31.13 -9.83 -0.68
C THR A 33 30.55 -8.93 0.41
N THR A 34 29.53 -8.14 0.06
CA THR A 34 28.60 -7.63 1.06
C THR A 34 27.93 -8.84 1.69
N PHE A 35 28.43 -9.27 2.84
CA PHE A 35 27.77 -10.27 3.68
C PHE A 35 26.53 -9.62 4.30
N CYS A 36 25.41 -9.65 3.58
CA CYS A 36 24.11 -9.62 4.25
C CYS A 36 23.98 -10.98 4.94
N SER A 37 24.14 -11.01 6.26
CA SER A 37 23.93 -12.20 7.09
C SER A 37 22.49 -12.66 6.90
N LEU A 38 22.33 -13.74 6.13
CA LEU A 38 21.06 -14.40 5.87
C LEU A 38 20.74 -15.33 7.04
N ASP A 39 20.59 -14.80 8.26
CA ASP A 39 20.00 -15.57 9.36
C ASP A 39 18.47 -15.52 9.21
N ALA A 40 17.98 -16.40 8.34
CA ALA A 40 16.58 -16.56 7.97
C ALA A 40 15.81 -17.48 8.94
N THR A 41 16.11 -17.41 10.25
CA THR A 41 15.38 -18.16 11.30
C THR A 41 14.37 -17.30 12.06
N ASN A 42 14.03 -16.12 11.55
CA ASN A 42 13.03 -15.26 12.14
C ASN A 42 11.68 -15.51 11.45
N ASP A 43 10.64 -15.72 12.24
CA ASP A 43 9.27 -15.88 11.76
C ASP A 43 8.96 -14.81 10.68
N PRO A 44 8.37 -15.17 9.53
CA PRO A 44 8.11 -14.22 8.44
C PRO A 44 7.20 -13.06 8.84
N LYS A 45 6.61 -13.11 10.04
CA LYS A 45 5.79 -12.06 10.63
C LYS A 45 6.56 -11.06 11.50
N GLU A 46 7.76 -11.40 11.97
CA GLU A 46 8.52 -10.54 12.89
C GLU A 46 9.35 -9.47 12.15
N ASN A 47 9.76 -9.75 10.91
CA ASN A 47 10.60 -8.85 10.10
C ASN A 47 9.88 -8.18 8.94
N THR A 48 8.57 -8.35 8.77
CA THR A 48 7.83 -7.59 7.77
C THR A 48 7.64 -6.15 8.25
N PRO A 49 8.08 -5.14 7.48
CA PRO A 49 7.71 -3.75 7.75
C PRO A 49 6.18 -3.64 7.91
N ILE A 50 5.73 -2.81 8.84
CA ILE A 50 4.30 -2.57 9.12
C ILE A 50 3.50 -2.18 7.85
N GLU A 51 4.14 -1.59 6.86
CA GLU A 51 3.53 -1.22 5.59
C GLU A 51 3.12 -2.43 4.73
N LEU A 52 3.77 -3.57 4.94
CA LEU A 52 3.54 -4.83 4.21
C LEU A 52 2.76 -5.85 5.03
N SER A 53 2.47 -5.57 6.31
CA SER A 53 1.73 -6.50 7.16
C SER A 53 0.23 -6.53 6.87
N TYR A 54 -0.29 -5.55 6.12
CA TYR A 54 -1.68 -5.48 5.70
C TYR A 54 -1.75 -5.35 4.17
N PRO A 55 -2.74 -6.00 3.52
CA PRO A 55 -2.96 -5.77 2.09
C PRO A 55 -3.31 -4.30 1.86
N ALA A 56 -2.73 -3.70 0.82
CA ALA A 56 -3.09 -2.35 0.42
C ALA A 56 -4.61 -2.27 0.14
N PHE A 57 -5.23 -1.17 0.53
CA PHE A 57 -6.64 -0.95 0.23
C PHE A 57 -6.87 -0.97 -1.29
N PRO A 58 -7.95 -1.64 -1.77
CA PRO A 58 -8.29 -1.60 -3.18
C PRO A 58 -8.48 -0.14 -3.61
N THR A 59 -7.98 0.21 -4.80
CA THR A 59 -8.09 1.57 -5.33
C THR A 59 -9.08 1.56 -6.51
N SER A 60 -10.25 2.16 -6.31
CA SER A 60 -11.29 2.34 -7.33
C SER A 60 -10.93 3.47 -8.29
N LEU A 61 -10.49 4.63 -7.76
CA LEU A 61 -10.01 5.77 -8.56
C LEU A 61 -8.66 6.25 -8.02
N ASP A 62 -7.69 6.40 -8.91
CA ASP A 62 -6.37 6.97 -8.62
C ASP A 62 -6.38 8.50 -8.73
N ILE A 63 -5.27 9.12 -8.36
CA ILE A 63 -5.15 10.59 -8.39
C ILE A 63 -5.35 11.18 -9.79
N ASN A 64 -4.94 10.47 -10.84
CA ASN A 64 -5.09 10.96 -12.21
C ASN A 64 -6.57 11.04 -12.60
N LYS A 65 -7.33 9.96 -12.39
CA LYS A 65 -8.78 9.96 -12.62
C LYS A 65 -9.50 10.99 -11.76
N ILE A 66 -9.10 11.17 -10.50
CA ILE A 66 -9.68 12.18 -9.62
C ILE A 66 -9.46 13.60 -10.18
N ARG A 67 -8.28 13.90 -10.73
CA ARG A 67 -7.97 15.20 -11.34
C ARG A 67 -8.76 15.49 -12.61
N ASP A 68 -9.11 14.45 -13.36
CA ASP A 68 -9.94 14.58 -14.57
C ASP A 68 -11.40 14.87 -14.23
N ILE A 69 -11.88 14.35 -13.09
CA ILE A 69 -13.27 14.51 -12.61
C ILE A 69 -13.44 15.82 -11.82
N LEU A 70 -12.53 16.11 -10.88
CA LEU A 70 -12.63 17.27 -10.00
C LEU A 70 -11.83 18.46 -10.56
N PRO A 71 -12.39 19.69 -10.51
CA PRO A 71 -11.67 20.89 -10.96
C PRO A 71 -10.56 21.32 -9.99
N HIS A 72 -10.58 20.83 -8.74
CA HIS A 72 -9.63 21.20 -7.70
C HIS A 72 -8.19 20.84 -8.08
N ARG A 73 -7.26 21.76 -7.80
CA ARG A 73 -5.81 21.58 -7.99
C ARG A 73 -5.09 21.97 -6.70
N PHE A 74 -3.78 21.67 -6.65
CA PHE A 74 -2.96 22.13 -5.54
C PHE A 74 -3.13 23.65 -5.33
N PRO A 75 -3.32 24.14 -4.10
CA PRO A 75 -3.24 23.41 -2.82
C PRO A 75 -4.57 22.86 -2.24
N PHE A 76 -5.68 22.87 -3.01
CA PHE A 76 -7.02 22.52 -2.54
C PHE A 76 -7.59 21.19 -3.08
N LEU A 77 -6.76 20.35 -3.71
CA LEU A 77 -7.14 18.98 -4.03
C LEU A 77 -6.81 18.07 -2.83
N LEU A 78 -7.83 17.70 -2.07
CA LEU A 78 -7.69 17.01 -0.78
C LEU A 78 -8.22 15.57 -0.80
N VAL A 79 -8.16 14.91 -1.96
CA VAL A 79 -8.52 13.50 -2.13
C VAL A 79 -7.41 12.81 -2.93
N ASP A 80 -6.73 11.85 -2.32
CA ASP A 80 -5.58 11.17 -2.94
C ASP A 80 -6.01 9.92 -3.72
N ARG A 81 -6.98 9.17 -3.19
CA ARG A 81 -7.56 7.98 -3.84
C ARG A 81 -8.95 7.67 -3.33
N VAL A 82 -9.76 7.02 -4.16
CA VAL A 82 -11.06 6.45 -3.78
C VAL A 82 -10.90 4.94 -3.62
N ILE A 83 -11.32 4.39 -2.48
CA ILE A 83 -11.24 2.95 -2.18
C ILE A 83 -12.56 2.21 -2.43
N GLU A 84 -13.69 2.90 -2.34
CA GLU A 84 -15.02 2.37 -2.63
C GLU A 84 -15.84 3.43 -3.36
N HIS A 85 -16.59 3.02 -4.40
CA HIS A 85 -17.45 3.93 -5.16
C HIS A 85 -18.72 3.19 -5.60
N ASN A 86 -19.85 3.56 -5.00
CA ASN A 86 -21.19 3.07 -5.34
C ASN A 86 -21.98 4.22 -5.98
N PRO A 87 -22.12 4.25 -7.32
CA PRO A 87 -22.73 5.38 -8.01
C PRO A 87 -24.12 5.74 -7.47
N GLY A 88 -24.31 6.99 -7.09
CA GLY A 88 -25.58 7.50 -6.53
C GLY A 88 -25.89 7.07 -5.09
N VAL A 89 -24.98 6.34 -4.42
CA VAL A 89 -25.18 5.82 -3.06
C VAL A 89 -24.11 6.31 -2.11
N SER A 90 -22.83 5.98 -2.35
CA SER A 90 -21.73 6.30 -1.44
C SER A 90 -20.37 6.31 -2.15
N ALA A 91 -19.41 7.00 -1.56
CA ALA A 91 -18.01 6.93 -1.92
C ALA A 91 -17.15 6.97 -0.65
N VAL A 92 -16.09 6.18 -0.61
CA VAL A 92 -15.11 6.18 0.48
C VAL A 92 -13.75 6.50 -0.13
N ALA A 93 -13.09 7.52 0.41
CA ALA A 93 -11.83 8.03 -0.11
C ALA A 93 -10.82 8.29 1.01
N ILE A 94 -9.55 8.45 0.62
CA ILE A 94 -8.42 8.66 1.52
C ILE A 94 -7.67 9.93 1.12
N LYS A 95 -7.32 10.75 2.11
CA LYS A 95 -6.27 11.79 2.04
C LYS A 95 -5.17 11.42 3.01
N ASN A 96 -3.97 11.21 2.49
CA ASN A 96 -2.77 11.04 3.29
C ASN A 96 -2.35 12.38 3.85
N VAL A 97 -2.13 12.43 5.15
CA VAL A 97 -1.71 13.64 5.86
C VAL A 97 -0.21 13.58 6.11
N THR A 98 0.52 14.58 5.64
CA THR A 98 1.98 14.66 5.78
C THR A 98 2.41 16.02 6.29
N ILE A 99 3.46 16.08 7.12
CA ILE A 99 4.01 17.36 7.60
C ILE A 99 4.42 18.32 6.48
N ASN A 100 4.62 17.78 5.27
CA ASN A 100 4.94 18.55 4.06
C ASN A 100 3.71 19.24 3.41
N ASP A 101 2.48 19.04 3.92
CA ASP A 101 1.30 19.75 3.43
C ASP A 101 1.38 21.26 3.80
N ASN A 102 0.94 22.13 2.88
CA ASN A 102 1.21 23.57 2.89
C ASN A 102 0.56 24.36 4.06
N PHE A 103 -0.43 23.79 4.73
CA PHE A 103 -1.15 24.45 5.84
C PHE A 103 -0.52 24.18 7.22
N PHE A 104 0.33 23.16 7.36
CA PHE A 104 0.94 22.83 8.66
C PHE A 104 1.88 23.89 9.23
N PRO A 105 2.68 24.64 8.45
CA PRO A 105 3.48 25.75 8.97
C PRO A 105 2.65 26.83 9.67
N GLY A 106 1.36 26.99 9.30
CA GLY A 106 0.45 27.97 9.89
C GLY A 106 -0.57 27.40 10.88
N HIS A 107 -0.67 26.07 11.03
CA HIS A 107 -1.73 25.44 11.82
C HIS A 107 -1.22 24.20 12.58
N PHE A 108 -0.50 24.34 13.68
CA PHE A 108 0.18 25.51 14.24
C PHE A 108 1.70 25.24 14.26
N PRO A 109 2.57 26.28 14.27
CA PRO A 109 4.02 26.10 14.15
C PRO A 109 4.66 25.08 15.11
N GLU A 110 4.20 25.01 16.35
CA GLU A 110 4.71 24.07 17.37
C GLU A 110 3.90 22.76 17.44
N ARG A 111 2.74 22.71 16.79
CA ARG A 111 1.79 21.59 16.86
C ARG A 111 1.01 21.49 15.54
N PRO A 112 1.54 20.77 14.54
CA PRO A 112 0.85 20.59 13.26
C PRO A 112 -0.46 19.81 13.49
N ILE A 113 -1.60 20.44 13.18
CA ILE A 113 -2.95 19.89 13.31
C ILE A 113 -3.65 20.06 11.96
N MET A 114 -4.33 19.03 11.47
CA MET A 114 -5.12 19.15 10.25
C MET A 114 -6.27 20.16 10.46
N PRO A 115 -6.40 21.23 9.67
CA PRO A 115 -7.50 22.18 9.84
C PRO A 115 -8.84 21.50 9.63
N GLY A 116 -9.75 21.60 10.61
CA GLY A 116 -11.06 20.95 10.54
C GLY A 116 -11.91 21.40 9.35
N VAL A 117 -11.75 22.65 8.91
CA VAL A 117 -12.43 23.21 7.72
C VAL A 117 -12.00 22.54 6.41
N LEU A 118 -10.85 21.85 6.38
CA LEU A 118 -10.38 21.09 5.22
C LEU A 118 -10.88 19.63 5.23
N MET A 119 -11.48 19.18 6.34
CA MET A 119 -12.08 17.85 6.47
C MET A 119 -13.56 17.82 6.07
N VAL A 120 -14.18 18.99 5.92
CA VAL A 120 -15.58 19.18 5.51
C VAL A 120 -15.69 19.13 3.99
#